data_AF-A0A9E4CL93-F1
#
_entry.id   AF-A0A9E4CL93-F1
#
_cell.length_a   1.000
_cell.length_b   1.000
_cell.length_c   1.000
_cell.angle_alpha   90.00
_cell.angle_beta   90.00
_cell.angle_gamma   90.00
#
_symmetry.space_group_name_H-M   'P 1'
#
loop_
_entity.id
_entity.type
_entity.pdbx_description
1 polymer ?
#
loop_
_entity_poly.entity_id
_entity_poly.type
_entity_poly.pdbx_seq_one_letter_code
_entity_poly.pdbx_strand_id
1 'polypeptide(L)'
;PSELLSSEDMDRFIKDVKENFDLILFDSPPIIAVTDAAILSTKIDALILVIKAHQTQKNAIKRAKNLLDKVNANIMGCLLNSVNVDRAYGSYYYYYYYHYYSYYGHDLKRRKKTNTV
;
A
#
# COMPACT_ATOMS: atom_id res chain seq x y z
N PRO A 1 1.92 21.25 17.96
CA PRO A 1 2.81 20.38 17.12
C PRO A 1 2.66 20.66 15.62
N SER A 2 1.42 20.76 15.13
CA SER A 2 1.10 21.09 13.73
C SER A 2 1.54 22.50 13.32
N GLU A 3 1.57 23.46 14.26
CA GLU A 3 2.09 24.81 13.98
C GLU A 3 3.59 24.79 13.70
N LEU A 4 4.35 23.95 14.40
CA LEU A 4 5.79 23.79 14.17
C LEU A 4 6.06 23.24 12.76
N LEU A 5 5.28 22.24 12.33
CA LEU A 5 5.40 21.69 10.97
C LEU A 5 5.00 22.68 9.88
N SER A 6 4.17 23.68 10.22
CA SER A 6 3.73 24.73 9.29
C SER A 6 4.63 25.96 9.31
N SER A 7 5.62 26.04 10.21
CA SER A 7 6.42 27.24 10.41
C SER A 7 7.50 27.41 9.35
N GLU A 8 7.98 28.65 9.20
CA GLU A 8 9.15 28.95 8.38
C GLU A 8 10.43 28.27 8.89
N ASP A 9 10.53 28.01 10.19
CA ASP A 9 11.67 27.28 10.76
C ASP A 9 11.75 25.85 10.23
N MET A 10 10.60 25.19 10.04
CA MET A 10 10.56 23.87 9.42
C MET A 10 10.98 23.92 7.95
N ASP A 11 10.57 24.95 7.21
CA ASP A 11 11.00 25.15 5.82
C ASP A 11 12.51 25.36 5.69
N ARG A 12 13.08 26.18 6.59
CA ARG A 12 14.53 26.37 6.69
C ARG A 12 15.23 25.04 7.01
N PHE A 13 14.76 24.34 8.03
CA PHE A 13 15.32 23.05 8.42
C PHE A 13 15.33 22.04 7.27
N ILE A 14 14.20 21.86 6.55
CA ILE A 14 14.11 20.95 5.41
C ILE A 14 15.12 21.33 4.32
N LYS A 15 15.27 22.62 4.03
CA LYS A 15 16.25 23.11 3.05
C LYS A 15 17.68 22.77 3.47
N ASP A 16 18.03 23.03 4.73
CA ASP A 16 19.38 22.80 5.24
C ASP A 16 19.73 21.31 5.24
N VAL A 17 18.81 20.43 5.66
CA VAL A 17 19.09 18.98 5.63
C VAL A 17 19.19 18.43 4.20
N LYS A 18 18.46 19.01 3.23
CA LYS A 18 18.58 18.61 1.82
C LYS A 18 19.98 18.86 1.24
N GLU A 19 20.73 19.82 1.76
CA GLU A 19 22.12 20.08 1.33
C GLU A 19 23.12 19.06 1.91
N ASN A 20 22.74 18.34 2.97
CA ASN A 20 23.64 17.48 3.75
C ASN A 20 23.35 15.98 3.63
N PHE A 21 22.19 15.59 3.08
CA PHE A 21 21.76 14.19 2.97
C PHE A 21 21.22 13.87 1.59
N ASP A 22 21.58 12.70 1.05
CA ASP A 22 21.06 12.21 -0.23
C ASP A 22 19.61 11.72 -0.14
N LEU A 23 19.21 11.23 1.04
CA LEU A 23 17.87 10.71 1.31
C LEU A 23 17.43 11.09 2.73
N ILE A 24 16.25 11.68 2.83
CA ILE A 24 15.65 12.08 4.10
C ILE A 24 14.30 11.39 4.22
N LEU A 25 14.11 10.65 5.31
CA LEU A 25 12.85 9.97 5.62
C LEU A 25 12.13 10.72 6.72
N PHE A 26 10.92 11.17 6.41
CA PHE A 26 10.02 11.78 7.37
C PHE A 26 8.97 10.76 7.82
N ASP A 27 8.88 10.53 9.13
CA ASP A 27 7.78 9.78 9.72
C ASP A 27 6.68 10.73 10.19
N SER A 28 5.42 10.31 10.07
CA SER A 28 4.26 11.14 10.40
C SER A 28 3.15 10.33 11.07
N PRO A 29 2.35 10.94 11.94
CA PRO A 29 1.19 10.26 12.53
C PRO A 29 0.16 9.89 11.45
N PRO A 30 -0.78 8.96 11.74
CA PRO A 30 -1.80 8.56 10.78
C PRO A 30 -2.63 9.74 10.28
N ILE A 31 -2.66 9.96 8.96
CA ILE A 31 -3.32 11.12 8.33
C ILE A 31 -4.83 11.25 8.62
N ILE A 32 -5.50 10.15 8.96
CA ILE A 32 -6.93 10.17 9.28
C ILE A 32 -7.17 10.78 10.67
N ALA A 33 -6.18 10.68 11.57
CA ALA A 33 -6.28 11.15 12.95
C ALA A 33 -5.70 12.56 13.14
N VAL A 34 -4.68 12.94 12.36
CA VAL A 34 -3.93 14.18 12.56
C VAL A 34 -3.60 14.84 11.21
N THR A 35 -3.57 16.17 11.19
CA THR A 35 -3.29 16.99 10.00
C THR A 35 -1.79 17.07 9.65
N ASP A 36 -0.91 16.66 10.55
CA ASP A 36 0.54 16.77 10.43
C ASP A 36 1.09 16.14 9.15
N ALA A 37 0.62 14.93 8.80
CA ALA A 37 1.02 14.25 7.56
C ALA A 37 0.61 15.02 6.30
N ALA A 38 -0.53 15.72 6.33
CA ALA A 38 -0.99 16.53 5.19
C ALA A 38 -0.12 17.79 5.05
N ILE A 39 0.22 18.47 6.15
CA ILE A 39 1.10 19.64 6.13
C ILE A 39 2.49 19.24 5.63
N LEU A 40 3.05 18.17 6.18
CA LEU A 40 4.39 17.71 5.79
C LEU A 40 4.44 17.28 4.32
N SER A 41 3.35 16.68 3.81
CA SER A 41 3.27 16.25 2.41
C SER A 41 3.42 17.37 1.38
N THR A 42 3.18 18.63 1.76
CA THR A 42 3.36 19.79 0.86
C THR A 42 4.79 20.32 0.85
N LYS A 43 5.64 19.86 1.77
CA LYS A 43 7.04 20.31 1.93
C LYS A 43 8.07 19.25 1.50
N ILE A 44 7.62 18.03 1.21
CA ILE A 44 8.47 16.90 0.78
C ILE A 44 8.26 16.56 -0.69
N ASP A 45 9.24 15.89 -1.29
CA ASP A 45 9.22 15.59 -2.73
C ASP A 45 8.25 14.47 -3.09
N ALA A 46 8.06 13.50 -2.20
CA ALA A 46 7.17 12.36 -2.41
C ALA A 46 6.68 11.77 -1.09
N LEU A 47 5.49 11.14 -1.15
CA LEU A 47 4.86 10.45 -0.03
C LEU A 47 4.51 9.01 -0.40
N ILE A 48 4.74 8.09 0.55
CA ILE A 48 4.30 6.70 0.46
C ILE A 48 3.22 6.44 1.52
N LEU A 49 2.05 5.98 1.10
CA LEU A 49 0.97 5.63 2.01
C LEU A 49 1.15 4.22 2.57
N VAL A 50 1.46 4.09 3.86
CA VAL A 50 1.56 2.78 4.52
C VAL A 50 0.17 2.28 4.92
N ILE A 51 -0.19 1.08 4.48
CA ILE A 51 -1.50 0.44 4.71
C ILE A 51 -1.26 -0.87 5.44
N LYS A 52 -1.91 -1.09 6.58
CA LYS A 52 -1.78 -2.35 7.31
C LYS A 52 -2.80 -3.38 6.80
N ALA A 53 -2.30 -4.48 6.27
CA ALA A 53 -3.12 -5.55 5.71
C ALA A 53 -4.08 -6.12 6.77
N HIS A 54 -5.29 -6.47 6.32
CA HIS A 54 -6.37 -7.03 7.15
C HIS A 54 -6.84 -6.17 8.34
N GLN A 55 -6.29 -4.97 8.53
CA GLN A 55 -6.67 -4.06 9.61
C GLN A 55 -7.20 -2.72 9.07
N THR A 56 -6.53 -2.14 8.08
CA THR A 56 -6.97 -0.86 7.52
C THR A 56 -8.16 -1.06 6.57
N GLN A 57 -9.31 -0.47 6.91
CA GLN A 57 -10.52 -0.57 6.09
C GLN A 57 -10.38 0.21 4.78
N LYS A 58 -10.96 -0.30 3.68
CA LYS A 58 -10.94 0.36 2.36
C LYS A 58 -11.44 1.81 2.38
N ASN A 59 -12.47 2.09 3.17
CA ASN A 59 -13.01 3.44 3.31
C ASN A 59 -12.03 4.39 4.01
N ALA A 60 -11.23 3.90 4.97
CA ALA A 60 -10.19 4.67 5.62
C ALA A 60 -9.09 5.05 4.60
N ILE A 61 -8.66 4.10 3.77
CA ILE A 61 -7.67 4.34 2.70
C ILE A 61 -8.18 5.39 1.71
N LYS A 62 -9.44 5.29 1.27
CA LYS A 62 -10.07 6.30 0.39
C LYS A 62 -10.09 7.69 1.01
N ARG A 63 -10.44 7.79 2.30
CA ARG A 63 -10.44 9.08 3.01
C ARG A 63 -9.03 9.65 3.12
N ALA A 64 -8.03 8.83 3.45
CA ALA A 64 -6.63 9.24 3.49
C ALA A 64 -6.16 9.80 2.13
N LYS A 65 -6.44 9.08 1.04
CA LYS A 65 -6.14 9.55 -0.32
C LYS A 65 -6.83 10.89 -0.61
N ASN A 66 -8.12 11.01 -0.33
CA ASN A 66 -8.86 12.26 -0.58
C ASN A 66 -8.31 13.46 0.23
N LEU A 67 -7.79 13.24 1.45
CA LEU A 67 -7.15 14.29 2.24
C LEU A 67 -5.81 14.72 1.62
N LEU A 68 -5.01 13.77 1.15
CA LEU A 68 -3.74 14.03 0.46
C LEU A 68 -3.96 14.73 -0.88
N ASP A 69 -4.96 14.30 -1.66
CA ASP A 69 -5.31 14.92 -2.94
C ASP A 69 -5.72 16.40 -2.75
N LYS A 70 -6.43 16.73 -1.67
CA LYS A 70 -6.85 18.12 -1.37
C LYS A 70 -5.68 19.08 -1.15
N VAL A 71 -4.55 18.57 -0.68
CA VAL A 71 -3.33 19.36 -0.48
C VAL A 71 -2.32 19.17 -1.62
N ASN A 72 -2.74 18.52 -2.72
CA ASN A 72 -1.90 18.18 -3.87
C ASN A 72 -0.62 17.42 -3.48
N ALA A 73 -0.71 16.54 -2.48
CA ALA A 73 0.43 15.72 -2.08
C ALA A 73 0.89 14.81 -3.23
N ASN A 74 2.21 14.72 -3.45
CA ASN A 74 2.78 13.81 -4.43
C ASN A 74 2.84 12.37 -3.89
N ILE A 75 1.74 11.63 -4.03
CA ILE A 75 1.68 10.22 -3.60
C ILE A 75 2.41 9.35 -4.64
N MET A 76 3.62 8.92 -4.32
CA MET A 76 4.41 8.02 -5.18
C MET A 76 3.78 6.62 -5.25
N GLY A 77 3.15 6.17 -4.16
CA GLY A 77 2.52 4.86 -4.10
C GLY A 77 2.05 4.50 -2.70
N CYS A 78 1.77 3.21 -2.50
CA CYS A 78 1.41 2.66 -1.19
C CYS A 78 2.23 1.42 -0.85
N LEU A 79 2.47 1.22 0.44
CA LEU A 79 3.16 0.06 0.99
C LEU A 79 2.17 -0.74 1.83
N LEU A 80 1.89 -1.97 1.39
CA LEU A 80 1.05 -2.89 2.15
C LEU A 80 1.91 -3.63 3.19
N ASN A 81 1.71 -3.30 4.47
CA ASN A 81 2.46 -3.86 5.59
C ASN A 81 1.66 -4.96 6.32
N SER A 82 2.33 -5.79 7.11
CA SER A 82 1.74 -6.87 7.93
C SER A 82 0.92 -7.88 7.14
N VAL A 83 1.32 -8.14 5.89
CA VAL A 83 0.71 -9.17 5.06
C VAL A 83 1.06 -10.53 5.67
N ASN A 84 0.03 -11.32 6.01
CA ASN A 84 0.24 -12.72 6.38
C ASN A 84 0.43 -13.53 5.09
N VAL A 85 1.68 -13.88 4.80
CA VAL A 85 2.07 -14.61 3.60
C VAL A 85 1.45 -16.00 3.54
N ASP A 86 1.26 -16.68 4.67
CA ASP A 86 0.67 -18.02 4.70
C ASP A 86 -0.80 -18.03 4.21
N ARG A 87 -1.58 -17.02 4.59
CA ARG A 87 -2.94 -16.81 4.07
C ARG A 87 -2.95 -16.34 2.60
N ALA A 88 -1.94 -15.61 2.17
CA ALA A 88 -1.81 -15.17 0.78
C ALA A 88 -1.42 -16.32 -0.16
N TYR A 89 -0.47 -17.17 0.25
CA TYR A 89 -0.02 -18.34 -0.51
C TYR A 89 -1.02 -19.50 -0.48
N GLY A 90 -1.71 -19.74 0.65
CA GLY A 90 -2.70 -20.81 0.75
C GLY A 90 -3.83 -20.69 -0.28
N SER A 91 -4.32 -19.47 -0.53
CA SER A 91 -5.33 -19.21 -1.56
C SER A 91 -4.77 -19.37 -2.99
N TYR A 92 -3.55 -18.91 -3.23
CA TYR A 92 -2.89 -19.02 -4.54
C TYR A 92 -2.60 -20.47 -4.92
N TYR A 93 -2.11 -21.27 -3.97
CA TYR A 93 -1.89 -22.70 -4.16
C TYR A 93 -3.20 -23.46 -4.36
N TYR A 94 -4.24 -23.14 -3.61
CA TYR A 94 -5.55 -23.78 -3.77
C TYR A 94 -6.16 -23.50 -5.15
N TYR A 95 -6.02 -22.27 -5.66
CA TYR A 95 -6.48 -21.92 -7.01
C TYR A 95 -5.71 -22.68 -8.10
N TYR A 96 -4.39 -22.79 -7.96
CA TYR A 96 -3.55 -23.58 -8.89
C TYR A 96 -3.86 -25.07 -8.83
N TYR A 97 -4.07 -25.62 -7.63
CA TYR A 97 -4.38 -27.03 -7.42
C TYR A 97 -5.74 -27.39 -8.03
N TYR A 98 -6.77 -26.57 -7.81
CA TYR A 98 -8.09 -26.77 -8.43
C TYR A 98 -8.04 -26.67 -9.96
N HIS A 99 -7.27 -25.73 -10.53
CA HIS A 99 -7.09 -25.64 -11.98
C HIS A 99 -6.34 -26.84 -12.55
N TYR A 100 -5.29 -27.29 -11.88
CA TYR A 100 -4.52 -28.48 -12.30
C TYR A 100 -5.38 -29.75 -12.30
N TYR A 101 -6.17 -29.97 -11.24
CA TYR A 101 -7.09 -31.12 -11.18
C TYR A 101 -8.27 -30.99 -12.13
N SER A 102 -8.76 -29.78 -12.42
CA SER A 102 -9.79 -29.55 -13.43
C SER A 102 -9.29 -29.94 -14.83
N TYR A 103 -8.05 -29.57 -15.16
CA TYR A 103 -7.43 -29.83 -16.45
C TYR A 103 -7.16 -31.34 -16.66
N TYR A 104 -6.50 -32.00 -15.71
CA TYR A 104 -6.22 -33.45 -15.80
C TYR A 104 -7.45 -34.33 -15.52
N GLY A 105 -8.41 -33.84 -14.73
CA GLY A 105 -9.67 -34.54 -14.47
C GLY A 105 -10.60 -34.59 -15.69
N HIS A 106 -10.48 -33.61 -16.60
CA HIS A 106 -11.25 -33.58 -17.84
C HIS A 106 -10.76 -34.61 -18.87
N ASP A 107 -9.44 -34.83 -18.95
CA ASP A 107 -8.84 -35.80 -19.88
C ASP A 107 -9.10 -37.27 -19.49
N LEU A 108 -9.16 -37.57 -18.19
CA LEU A 108 -9.47 -38.92 -17.70
C LEU A 108 -10.92 -39.34 -18.02
N LYS A 109 -11.87 -38.38 -18.07
CA LYS A 109 -13.25 -38.64 -18.49
C LYS A 109 -13.38 -38.82 -20.01
N ARG A 110 -12.56 -38.13 -20.79
CA ARG A 110 -12.59 -38.22 -22.26
C ARG A 110 -12.06 -39.58 -22.74
N ARG A 111 -11.03 -40.11 -22.08
CA ARG A 111 -10.40 -41.40 -22.41
C ARG A 111 -11.24 -42.63 -22.05
N LYS A 112 -12.15 -42.54 -21.07
CA LYS A 112 -13.08 -43.62 -20.72
C LYS A 112 -14.24 -43.79 -21.70
N LYS A 113 -14.63 -42.74 -22.44
CA LYS A 113 -15.73 -42.82 -23.43
C LYS A 113 -15.32 -43.45 -24.76
N THR A 114 -14.03 -43.52 -25.08
CA THR A 114 -13.54 -44.01 -26.38
C THR A 114 -13.23 -45.51 -26.41
N ASN A 115 -13.22 -46.18 -25.25
CA ASN A 115 -12.86 -47.61 -25.11
C ASN A 115 -14.06 -48.53 -24.81
N THR A 116 -15.29 -48.06 -24.99
CA THR A 116 -16.48 -48.93 -25.00
C THR A 116 -17.02 -48.95 -26.42
N VAL A 117 -16.49 -49.89 -27.21
CA VAL A 117 -17.11 -50.40 -28.44
C VAL A 117 -17.32 -51.90 -28.20
#